data_AF-A0A8D0CUN4-F1
#
_entry.id   AF-A0A8D0CUN4-F1
#
_cell.length_a   1.000
_cell.length_b   1.000
_cell.length_c   1.000
_cell.angle_alpha   90.00
_cell.angle_beta   90.00
_cell.angle_gamma   90.00
#
_symmetry.space_group_name_H-M   'P 1'
#
loop_
_entity.id
_entity.type
_entity.pdbx_description
1 polymer ?
#
loop_
_entity_poly.entity_id
_entity_poly.type
_entity_poly.pdbx_seq_one_letter_code
_entity_poly.pdbx_strand_id
1 'polypeptide(L)' 'LTPENFERKHSHDRIGEFIPQCDGNGNFLPQQCSGSTGYCWCVNIITGKEIPNTRTPPGVTPVQCGE' A
#
# COMPACT_ATOMS: atom_id res chain seq x y z
N LEU A 1 -9.62 -7.71 10.20
CA LEU A 1 -8.17 -7.59 10.46
C LEU A 1 -7.77 -6.20 10.02
N THR A 2 -7.26 -5.35 10.92
CA THR A 2 -6.83 -3.99 10.54
C THR A 2 -5.51 -4.04 9.76
N PRO A 3 -5.18 -3.01 8.99
CA PRO A 3 -3.91 -2.92 8.24
C PRO A 3 -2.68 -3.11 9.13
N GLU A 4 -2.67 -2.53 10.34
CA GLU A 4 -1.61 -2.73 11.34
C GLU A 4 -1.46 -4.20 11.81
N ASN A 5 -2.56 -4.95 11.81
CA ASN A 5 -2.52 -6.37 12.15
C ASN A 5 -1.93 -7.21 11.03
N PHE A 6 -1.91 -6.71 9.79
CA PHE A 6 -1.20 -7.33 8.67
C PHE A 6 0.32 -7.15 8.85
N GLU A 7 0.79 -5.91 9.01
CA GLU A 7 2.21 -5.59 9.31
C GLU A 7 2.81 -6.48 10.41
N ARG A 8 2.13 -6.63 11.55
CA ARG A 8 2.59 -7.49 12.66
C ARG A 8 2.67 -8.98 12.31
N LYS A 9 1.78 -9.48 11.46
CA LYS A 9 1.75 -10.91 11.07
C LYS A 9 2.79 -11.26 10.01
N HIS A 10 3.22 -10.29 9.20
CA HIS A 10 4.12 -10.52 8.07
C HIS A 10 5.61 -10.28 8.38
N SER A 11 5.97 -9.95 9.63
CA SER A 11 7.37 -9.79 10.05
C SER A 11 8.23 -11.07 9.96
N HIS A 12 7.64 -12.22 9.62
CA HIS A 12 8.31 -13.52 9.78
C HIS A 12 8.28 -14.51 8.61
N ASP A 13 7.71 -14.23 7.41
CA ASP A 13 7.64 -15.36 6.46
C ASP A 13 7.61 -15.20 4.94
N ARG A 14 7.59 -14.01 4.30
CA ARG A 14 7.65 -13.97 2.81
C ARG A 14 8.41 -12.78 2.25
N ILE A 15 9.67 -13.03 1.87
CA ILE A 15 10.46 -12.11 1.04
C ILE A 15 9.68 -11.85 -0.25
N GLY A 16 9.38 -10.57 -0.52
CA GLY A 16 8.70 -10.14 -1.73
C GLY A 16 7.18 -9.96 -1.61
N GLU A 17 6.57 -10.32 -0.47
CA GLU A 17 5.15 -10.06 -0.22
C GLU A 17 4.88 -8.56 -0.08
N PHE A 18 3.74 -8.12 -0.61
CA PHE A 18 3.29 -6.74 -0.45
C PHE A 18 2.81 -6.51 0.98
N ILE A 19 3.40 -5.53 1.63
CA ILE A 19 2.99 -5.09 2.97
C ILE A 19 2.30 -3.72 2.85
N PRO A 20 1.01 -3.60 3.24
CA PRO A 20 0.29 -2.33 3.20
C PRO A 20 0.82 -1.33 4.20
N GLN A 21 0.90 -0.08 3.77
CA GLN A 21 1.44 1.04 4.53
C GLN A 21 0.29 1.77 5.22
N CYS A 22 0.51 2.18 6.46
CA CYS A 22 -0.57 2.70 7.31
C CYS A 22 -0.17 4.02 7.96
N ASP A 23 -1.17 4.85 8.28
CA ASP A 23 -0.97 6.00 9.16
C ASP A 23 -0.95 5.57 10.65
N GLY A 24 -0.67 6.50 11.55
CA GLY A 24 -0.64 6.22 13.00
C GLY A 24 -2.01 5.95 13.64
N ASN A 25 -3.11 6.07 12.89
CA ASN A 25 -4.46 5.72 13.31
C ASN A 25 -4.87 4.33 12.81
N GLY A 26 -3.99 3.64 12.07
CA GLY A 26 -4.25 2.35 11.47
C GLY A 26 -5.09 2.37 10.20
N ASN A 27 -5.27 3.53 9.57
CA ASN A 27 -5.85 3.63 8.22
C ASN A 27 -4.77 3.32 7.17
N PHE A 28 -5.19 2.90 5.97
CA PHE A 28 -4.25 2.81 4.85
C PHE A 28 -3.77 4.19 4.44
N LEU A 29 -2.49 4.32 4.10
CA LEU A 29 -2.03 5.51 3.40
C LEU A 29 -2.71 5.56 2.02
N PRO A 30 -3.12 6.75 1.55
CA PRO A 30 -3.82 6.86 0.27
C PRO A 30 -2.96 6.38 -0.91
N GLN A 31 -1.64 6.47 -0.79
CA GLN A 31 -0.68 5.89 -1.73
C GLN A 31 -0.03 4.64 -1.12
N GLN A 32 -0.06 3.56 -1.88
CA GLN A 32 0.63 2.31 -1.58
C GLN A 32 1.75 2.05 -2.57
N CYS A 33 2.89 1.59 -2.09
CA CYS A 33 4.03 1.17 -2.91
C CYS A 33 4.51 -0.22 -2.52
N SER A 34 4.67 -1.10 -3.50
CA SER A 34 5.30 -2.41 -3.32
C SER A 34 6.81 -2.25 -3.35
N GLY A 35 7.47 -2.45 -2.20
CA GLY A 35 8.93 -2.43 -2.12
C GLY A 35 9.62 -3.51 -2.96
N SER A 36 8.95 -4.63 -3.23
CA SER A 36 9.51 -5.77 -3.98
C SER A 36 9.45 -5.58 -5.49
N THR A 37 8.43 -4.90 -6.00
CA THR A 37 8.25 -4.68 -7.45
C THR A 37 8.49 -3.24 -7.87
N GLY A 38 8.50 -2.28 -6.94
CA GLY A 38 8.64 -0.85 -7.19
C GLY A 38 7.39 -0.17 -7.75
N TYR A 39 6.26 -0.88 -7.86
CA TYR A 39 5.00 -0.30 -8.30
C TYR A 39 4.33 0.51 -7.19
N CYS A 40 3.65 1.60 -7.55
CA CYS A 40 2.82 2.38 -6.63
C CYS A 40 1.39 2.55 -7.17
N TRP A 41 0.39 2.65 -6.30
CA TRP A 41 -1.02 2.84 -6.65
C TRP A 41 -1.78 3.59 -5.56
N CYS A 42 -2.96 4.14 -5.87
CA CYS A 42 -3.83 4.71 -4.86
C CYS A 42 -4.78 3.66 -4.29
N VAL A 43 -5.16 3.81 -3.02
CA VAL A 43 -6.14 2.95 -2.36
C VAL A 43 -7.21 3.78 -1.64
N ASN A 44 -8.37 3.17 -1.43
CA ASN A 44 -9.35 3.71 -0.50
C ASN A 44 -8.86 3.56 0.96
N ILE A 45 -8.80 4.65 1.71
CA ILE A 45 -8.18 4.70 3.06
C ILE A 45 -8.83 3.78 4.10
N ILE A 46 -10.10 3.41 3.92
CA ILE A 46 -10.86 2.54 4.83
C ILE A 46 -10.73 1.07 4.42
N THR A 47 -10.84 0.78 3.13
CA THR A 47 -10.94 -0.60 2.61
C THR A 47 -9.64 -1.17 2.09
N GLY A 48 -8.64 -0.33 1.79
CA GLY A 48 -7.37 -0.70 1.18
C GLY A 48 -7.47 -1.15 -0.28
N LYS A 49 -8.67 -1.06 -0.87
CA LYS A 49 -8.88 -1.44 -2.27
C LYS A 49 -8.20 -0.45 -3.20
N GLU A 50 -7.45 -0.98 -4.16
CA GLU A 50 -6.84 -0.20 -5.23
C GLU A 50 -7.90 0.57 -6.02
N ILE A 51 -7.61 1.84 -6.28
CA ILE A 51 -8.40 2.70 -7.15
C ILE A 51 -7.97 2.41 -8.60
N PRO A 52 -8.90 2.08 -9.51
CA PRO A 52 -8.57 1.77 -10.90
C PRO A 52 -7.74 2.88 -11.57
N ASN A 53 -6.83 2.48 -12.47
CA ASN A 53 -5.99 3.38 -13.27
C ASN A 53 -5.01 4.27 -12.48
N THR A 54 -4.70 3.91 -11.23
CA THR A 54 -3.71 4.65 -10.42
C THR A 54 -2.37 3.94 -10.29
N ARG A 55 -2.27 2.70 -10.77
CA ARG A 55 -1.05 1.91 -10.72
C ARG A 55 0.02 2.44 -11.68
N THR A 56 1.18 2.76 -11.12
CA THR A 56 2.35 3.30 -11.80
C THR A 56 3.52 2.32 -11.68
N PRO A 57 4.29 2.11 -12.77
CA PRO A 57 5.45 1.24 -12.75
C PRO A 57 6.66 1.91 -12.07
N PRO A 58 7.72 1.13 -11.75
CA PRO A 58 8.96 1.68 -11.19
C PRO A 58 9.57 2.75 -12.09
N GLY A 59 10.14 3.79 -11.47
CA GLY A 59 10.79 4.89 -12.19
C GLY A 59 9.83 5.91 -12.81
N VAL A 60 8.52 5.72 -12.68
CA VAL A 60 7.51 6.71 -13.03
C VAL A 60 7.07 7.42 -11.76
N THR A 61 6.94 8.75 -11.81
CA THR A 61 6.39 9.53 -10.71
C THR A 61 4.97 9.03 -10.41
N PRO A 62 4.70 8.56 -9.17
CA PRO A 62 3.37 8.12 -8.80
C PRO A 62 2.34 9.24 -8.96
N VAL A 63 1.11 8.85 -9.28
CA VAL A 63 -0.02 9.79 -9.27
C VAL A 63 -0.24 10.33 -7.85
N GLN A 64 -0.72 11.57 -7.72
CA GLN A 64 -1.07 12.12 -6.42
C GLN A 64 -2.32 11.44 -5.88
N CYS A 65 -2.21 10.79 -4.73
CA CYS A 65 -3.31 10.14 -4.04
C CYS A 65 -3.75 11.01 -2.86
N GLY A 66 -5.03 11.39 -2.81
CA GLY A 66 -5.59 12.20 -1.74
C GLY A 66 -6.53 13.28 -2.26
N GLU A 67 -7.80 12.89 -2.39
CA GLU A 67 -8.97 13.74 -2.14
C GLU A 67 -9.81 13.08 -1.05
#